data_AF-A0A956R913-F1
#
_entry.id   AF-A0A956R913-F1
#
_cell.length_a   1.000
_cell.length_b   1.000
_cell.length_c   1.000
_cell.angle_alpha   90.00
_cell.angle_beta   90.00
_cell.angle_gamma   90.00
#
_symmetry.space_group_name_H-M   'P 1'
#
loop_
_entity.id
_entity.type
_entity.pdbx_description
1 polymer ?
#
loop_
_entity_poly.entity_id
_entity_poly.type
_entity_poly.pdbx_seq_one_letter_code
_entity_poly.pdbx_strand_id
1 'polypeptide(L)'
;MTVTLMLLASLSAAPSSAAAAPPGDASSTEPGSGPDCGLESSEPPRSPEPPLDEPSGPNDPGVEAPAAPSASALDHLARAQALEAEGALGPAEAEVSVAIALQPEDPAAYLARAQIRMAMAERIADDDEWARRAKATLLRQAADDVGAYRQRAGLAPDSATFFEARQHALLRDAEALDPPPELEPEPEPPAPEPRPIVVEPPVRAGRDADHRRRSRALWGSGIALGLGGAALAAGGFGIEQACGPDDGPCRARWRARPAYLAPAVALTALGTASIVLGVLDAPGLDRPSARGATRTGTLVLGGTAAALGVVTAAVAGGRMFAPADPSDDRGLGLTAALGNASASSFAVALPLLSAGLTAWLGARRSPPSGHLAALVQRSR
;
A
#
# COMPACT_ATOMS: atom_id res chain seq x y z
N MET A 1 -0.98 10.51 48.57
CA MET A 1 -1.05 10.43 47.09
C MET A 1 -2.05 9.34 46.77
N THR A 2 -3.32 9.74 46.77
CA THR A 2 -4.50 8.89 46.65
C THR A 2 -5.53 9.81 46.00
N VAL A 3 -6.36 9.26 45.11
CA VAL A 3 -7.25 9.96 44.14
C VAL A 3 -6.63 10.09 42.74
N THR A 4 -6.59 8.98 41.99
CA THR A 4 -6.80 8.94 40.51
C THR A 4 -7.04 7.48 40.06
N LEU A 5 -8.06 6.80 40.57
CA LEU A 5 -8.40 5.43 40.11
C LEU A 5 -9.86 5.08 40.46
N MET A 6 -10.81 5.75 39.82
CA MET A 6 -12.24 5.37 39.80
C MET A 6 -12.96 6.07 38.63
N LEU A 7 -12.62 5.74 37.39
CA LEU A 7 -13.45 6.19 36.25
C LEU A 7 -13.41 5.24 35.03
N LEU A 8 -13.37 3.92 35.24
CA LEU A 8 -13.36 2.93 34.16
C LEU A 8 -14.16 1.65 34.48
N ALA A 9 -15.22 1.76 35.27
CA ALA A 9 -16.12 0.65 35.54
C ALA A 9 -17.57 1.13 35.41
N SER A 10 -18.06 1.25 34.18
CA SER A 10 -19.49 1.15 33.82
C SER A 10 -19.64 1.46 32.33
N LEU A 11 -19.53 0.45 31.47
CA LEU A 11 -20.29 0.38 30.21
C LEU A 11 -20.11 -1.04 29.62
N SER A 12 -21.23 -1.60 29.12
CA SER A 12 -21.37 -2.88 28.40
C SER A 12 -21.70 -4.13 29.23
N ALA A 13 -22.98 -4.24 29.58
CA ALA A 13 -23.68 -5.52 29.65
C ALA A 13 -24.80 -5.50 28.59
N ALA A 14 -24.67 -6.33 27.55
CA ALA A 14 -25.75 -6.73 26.67
C ALA A 14 -25.52 -8.20 26.27
N PRO A 15 -26.56 -9.07 26.31
CA PRO A 15 -26.40 -10.50 26.10
C PRO A 15 -26.33 -10.85 24.61
N SER A 16 -25.33 -11.66 24.25
CA SER A 16 -25.22 -12.35 22.97
C SER A 16 -26.17 -13.55 22.96
N SER A 17 -27.15 -13.53 22.06
CA SER A 17 -28.00 -14.67 21.73
C SER A 17 -28.10 -14.73 20.21
N ALA A 18 -27.38 -15.68 19.60
CA ALA A 18 -27.61 -16.10 18.24
C ALA A 18 -27.30 -17.60 18.15
N ALA A 19 -28.33 -18.34 17.78
CA ALA A 19 -28.42 -19.77 17.80
C ALA A 19 -27.52 -20.43 16.74
N ALA A 20 -26.98 -21.59 17.11
CA ALA A 20 -26.30 -22.51 16.22
C ALA A 20 -27.28 -23.09 15.19
N ALA A 21 -26.90 -23.03 13.91
CA ALA A 21 -27.49 -23.83 12.85
C ALA A 21 -26.60 -25.05 12.59
N PRO A 22 -27.17 -26.25 12.35
CA PRO A 22 -26.40 -27.46 12.09
C PRO A 22 -25.86 -27.51 10.65
N PRO A 23 -24.75 -28.24 10.40
CA PRO A 23 -24.20 -28.41 9.06
C PRO A 23 -25.10 -29.31 8.21
N GLY A 24 -25.41 -28.86 6.99
CA GLY A 24 -26.07 -29.65 5.95
C GLY A 24 -25.07 -30.61 5.30
N ASP A 25 -25.50 -31.86 5.16
CA ASP A 25 -24.77 -32.96 4.56
C ASP A 25 -24.38 -32.69 3.11
N ALA A 26 -23.08 -32.87 2.82
CA ALA A 26 -22.54 -32.88 1.47
C ALA A 26 -22.90 -34.22 0.80
N SER A 27 -23.78 -34.14 -0.21
CA SER A 27 -24.09 -35.27 -1.08
C SER A 27 -22.91 -35.56 -2.00
N SER A 28 -22.57 -36.84 -2.02
CA SER A 28 -21.55 -37.52 -2.80
C SER A 28 -21.56 -37.23 -4.29
N THR A 29 -20.33 -37.15 -4.78
CA THR A 29 -19.82 -37.23 -6.15
C THR A 29 -20.31 -38.47 -6.90
N GLU A 30 -20.85 -38.28 -8.10
CA GLU A 30 -20.87 -39.31 -9.16
C GLU A 30 -19.75 -39.02 -10.18
N PRO A 31 -18.96 -40.03 -10.61
CA PRO A 31 -18.06 -39.92 -11.75
C PRO A 31 -18.76 -40.47 -13.01
N GLY A 32 -19.06 -39.59 -13.97
CA GLY A 32 -19.72 -39.95 -15.23
C GLY A 32 -18.86 -39.60 -16.44
N SER A 33 -18.07 -40.58 -16.88
CA SER A 33 -17.69 -40.92 -18.26
C SER A 33 -17.75 -39.84 -19.36
N GLY A 34 -16.59 -39.54 -19.96
CA GLY A 34 -16.52 -39.18 -21.38
C GLY A 34 -17.06 -40.30 -22.28
N PRO A 35 -17.41 -40.01 -23.54
CA PRO A 35 -16.35 -40.02 -24.55
C PRO A 35 -16.54 -39.05 -25.74
N ASP A 36 -15.43 -38.90 -26.48
CA ASP A 36 -15.32 -38.85 -27.94
C ASP A 36 -16.02 -37.79 -28.80
N CYS A 37 -15.14 -37.06 -29.51
CA CYS A 37 -15.12 -36.83 -30.95
C CYS A 37 -16.31 -36.15 -31.63
N GLY A 38 -16.04 -34.97 -32.18
CA GLY A 38 -16.88 -34.38 -33.22
C GLY A 38 -16.40 -33.01 -33.70
N LEU A 39 -15.16 -32.91 -34.18
CA LEU A 39 -14.73 -31.77 -35.00
C LEU A 39 -15.36 -31.91 -36.39
N GLU A 40 -16.66 -31.64 -36.50
CA GLU A 40 -17.28 -31.30 -37.78
C GLU A 40 -17.06 -29.81 -38.04
N SER A 41 -16.13 -29.52 -38.96
CA SER A 41 -16.01 -28.24 -39.66
C SER A 41 -17.34 -27.91 -40.35
N SER A 42 -18.23 -27.26 -39.62
CA SER A 42 -19.39 -26.58 -40.19
C SER A 42 -18.94 -25.20 -40.66
N GLU A 43 -18.57 -25.13 -41.94
CA GLU A 43 -18.36 -23.88 -42.65
C GLU A 43 -19.66 -23.05 -42.56
N PRO A 44 -19.66 -21.86 -41.93
CA PRO A 44 -20.89 -21.09 -41.79
C PRO A 44 -21.39 -20.65 -43.16
N PRO A 45 -22.70 -20.75 -43.44
CA PRO A 45 -23.27 -20.36 -44.73
C PRO A 45 -22.98 -18.88 -44.99
N ARG A 46 -22.40 -18.58 -46.17
CA ARG A 46 -22.21 -17.22 -46.66
C ARG A 46 -23.57 -16.52 -46.67
N SER A 47 -23.72 -15.52 -45.81
CA SER A 47 -24.85 -14.60 -45.87
C SER A 47 -24.93 -13.97 -47.26
N PRO A 48 -26.11 -13.94 -47.90
CA PRO A 48 -26.28 -13.31 -49.20
C PRO A 48 -25.91 -11.83 -49.11
N GLU A 49 -25.02 -11.38 -50.00
CA GLU A 49 -24.70 -9.97 -50.18
C GLU A 49 -26.01 -9.18 -50.41
N PRO A 50 -26.30 -8.16 -49.60
CA PRO A 50 -27.41 -7.26 -49.89
C PRO A 50 -27.11 -6.50 -51.19
N PRO A 51 -28.11 -6.30 -52.06
CA PRO A 51 -27.94 -5.56 -53.29
C PRO A 51 -27.47 -4.14 -52.99
N LEU A 52 -26.36 -3.75 -53.62
CA LEU A 52 -25.86 -2.38 -53.72
C LEU A 52 -26.85 -1.55 -54.55
N ASP A 53 -27.91 -1.07 -53.91
CA ASP A 53 -28.65 0.08 -54.41
C ASP A 53 -27.84 1.32 -54.07
N GLU A 54 -27.08 1.83 -55.04
CA GLU A 54 -26.47 3.17 -54.99
C GLU A 54 -27.56 4.21 -55.30
N PRO A 55 -28.08 4.97 -54.32
CA PRO A 55 -28.80 6.19 -54.63
C PRO A 55 -27.79 7.20 -55.15
N SER A 56 -27.68 7.28 -56.47
CA SER A 56 -27.05 8.38 -57.21
C SER A 56 -27.89 9.65 -57.04
N GLY A 57 -27.89 10.19 -55.83
CA GLY A 57 -28.37 11.53 -55.54
C GLY A 57 -27.35 12.56 -56.04
N PRO A 58 -27.79 13.71 -56.57
CA PRO A 58 -26.89 14.76 -57.00
C PRO A 58 -26.03 15.21 -55.81
N ASN A 59 -24.72 14.98 -55.91
CA ASN A 59 -23.72 15.53 -55.01
C ASN A 59 -23.84 17.05 -55.02
N ASP A 60 -24.50 17.61 -54.00
CA ASP A 60 -24.58 19.04 -53.75
C ASP A 60 -23.21 19.48 -53.19
N PRO A 61 -22.37 20.19 -53.96
CA PRO A 61 -21.06 20.60 -53.51
C PRO A 61 -21.22 21.83 -52.61
N GLY A 62 -21.13 21.67 -51.29
CA GLY A 62 -20.77 22.82 -50.45
C GLY A 62 -21.42 22.98 -49.08
N VAL A 63 -21.94 21.93 -48.45
CA VAL A 63 -22.19 21.97 -47.00
C VAL A 63 -21.18 21.06 -46.32
N GLU A 64 -19.94 21.55 -46.16
CA GLU A 64 -19.03 20.98 -45.16
C GLU A 64 -19.77 21.03 -43.83
N ALA A 65 -20.19 19.85 -43.34
CA ALA A 65 -20.75 19.73 -42.01
C ALA A 65 -19.78 20.41 -41.04
N PRO A 66 -20.26 21.33 -40.17
CA PRO A 66 -19.39 22.08 -39.29
C PRO A 66 -18.52 21.09 -38.52
N ALA A 67 -17.21 21.16 -38.73
CA ALA A 67 -16.26 20.30 -38.06
C ALA A 67 -16.53 20.41 -36.56
N ALA A 68 -16.89 19.29 -35.92
CA ALA A 68 -17.13 19.27 -34.49
C ALA A 68 -15.90 19.88 -33.80
N PRO A 69 -16.07 20.77 -32.80
CA PRO A 69 -14.95 21.39 -32.14
C PRO A 69 -14.01 20.29 -31.63
N SER A 70 -12.77 20.29 -32.10
CA SER A 70 -11.77 19.32 -31.68
C SER A 70 -11.52 19.51 -30.18
N ALA A 71 -11.99 18.57 -29.36
CA ALA A 71 -11.79 18.62 -27.92
C ALA A 71 -10.28 18.65 -27.60
N SER A 72 -9.90 19.47 -26.63
CA SER A 72 -8.51 19.58 -26.19
C SER A 72 -8.09 18.36 -25.35
N ALA A 73 -6.79 18.13 -25.21
CA ALA A 73 -6.26 17.07 -24.32
C ALA A 73 -6.78 17.22 -22.88
N LEU A 74 -6.94 18.46 -22.41
CA LEU A 74 -7.46 18.76 -21.08
C LEU A 74 -8.94 18.38 -20.94
N ASP A 75 -9.75 18.56 -21.99
CA ASP A 75 -11.16 18.14 -22.00
C ASP A 75 -11.28 16.61 -21.89
N HIS A 76 -10.39 15.88 -22.58
CA HIS A 76 -10.30 14.42 -22.48
C HIS A 76 -9.90 13.97 -21.07
N LEU A 77 -8.93 14.64 -20.43
CA LEU A 77 -8.56 14.33 -19.04
C LEU A 77 -9.69 14.60 -18.05
N ALA A 78 -10.41 15.71 -18.20
CA ALA A 78 -11.56 16.03 -17.34
C ALA A 78 -12.67 14.97 -17.48
N ARG A 79 -12.95 14.51 -18.71
CA ARG A 79 -13.90 13.40 -18.94
C ARG A 79 -13.41 12.10 -18.33
N ALA A 80 -12.13 11.77 -18.48
CA ALA A 80 -11.57 10.58 -17.87
C ALA A 80 -11.75 10.56 -16.36
N GLN A 81 -11.51 11.68 -15.67
CA GLN A 81 -11.70 11.80 -14.22
C GLN A 81 -13.17 11.64 -13.81
N ALA A 82 -14.11 12.18 -14.59
CA ALA A 82 -15.54 11.98 -14.35
C ALA A 82 -15.92 10.49 -14.50
N LEU A 83 -15.45 9.84 -15.57
CA LEU A 83 -15.68 8.41 -15.81
C LEU A 83 -15.04 7.52 -14.74
N GLU A 84 -13.84 7.87 -14.27
CA GLU A 84 -13.18 7.18 -13.15
C GLU A 84 -14.01 7.28 -11.87
N ALA A 85 -14.54 8.47 -11.55
CA ALA A 85 -15.41 8.70 -10.40
C ALA A 85 -16.74 7.92 -10.47
N GLU A 86 -17.27 7.72 -11.67
CA GLU A 86 -18.42 6.85 -11.94
C GLU A 86 -18.07 5.35 -11.91
N GLY A 87 -16.78 5.03 -11.86
CA GLY A 87 -16.27 3.67 -11.91
C GLY A 87 -16.26 3.06 -13.32
N ALA A 88 -16.48 3.84 -14.37
CA ALA A 88 -16.36 3.44 -15.77
C ALA A 88 -14.89 3.44 -16.21
N LEU A 89 -14.08 2.53 -15.64
CA LEU A 89 -12.62 2.55 -15.79
C LEU A 89 -12.14 2.33 -17.23
N GLY A 90 -12.78 1.44 -18.01
CA GLY A 90 -12.42 1.21 -19.42
C GLY A 90 -12.62 2.46 -20.29
N PRO A 91 -13.80 3.08 -20.27
CA PRO A 91 -14.01 4.39 -20.89
C PRO A 91 -13.05 5.48 -20.39
N ALA A 92 -12.76 5.52 -19.09
CA ALA A 92 -11.79 6.47 -18.52
C ALA A 92 -10.39 6.27 -19.13
N GLU A 93 -9.88 5.03 -19.23
CA GLU A 93 -8.59 4.73 -19.84
C GLU A 93 -8.54 5.18 -21.31
N ALA A 94 -9.64 4.99 -22.05
CA ALA A 94 -9.76 5.42 -23.44
C ALA A 94 -9.63 6.94 -23.58
N GLU A 95 -10.35 7.71 -22.75
CA GLU A 95 -10.26 9.18 -22.72
C GLU A 95 -8.84 9.66 -22.38
N VAL A 96 -8.19 9.08 -21.35
CA VAL A 96 -6.80 9.42 -21.04
C VAL A 96 -5.86 9.09 -22.20
N SER A 97 -6.09 7.98 -22.90
CA SER A 97 -5.27 7.59 -24.05
C SER A 97 -5.41 8.58 -25.21
N VAL A 98 -6.60 9.16 -25.42
CA VAL A 98 -6.80 10.25 -26.38
C VAL A 98 -6.07 11.51 -25.92
N ALA A 99 -6.12 11.87 -24.63
CA ALA A 99 -5.36 13.00 -24.10
C ALA A 99 -3.85 12.85 -24.33
N ILE A 100 -3.29 11.65 -24.09
CA ILE A 100 -1.87 11.35 -24.37
C ILE A 100 -1.56 11.47 -25.86
N ALA A 101 -2.45 11.01 -26.74
CA ALA A 101 -2.25 11.13 -28.18
C ALA A 101 -2.26 12.59 -28.67
N LEU A 102 -3.11 13.43 -28.08
CA LEU A 102 -3.20 14.86 -28.39
C LEU A 102 -2.01 15.66 -27.82
N GLN A 103 -1.52 15.30 -26.63
CA GLN A 103 -0.41 15.97 -25.96
C GLN A 103 0.54 14.97 -25.29
N PRO A 104 1.45 14.33 -26.05
CA PRO A 104 2.32 13.25 -25.55
C PRO A 104 3.38 13.71 -24.55
N GLU A 105 3.59 15.02 -24.41
CA GLU A 105 4.51 15.60 -23.44
C GLU A 105 3.82 15.96 -22.12
N ASP A 106 2.50 15.83 -22.01
CA ASP A 106 1.80 16.08 -20.75
C ASP A 106 2.01 14.91 -19.77
N PRO A 107 2.79 15.10 -18.68
CA PRO A 107 3.00 14.06 -17.70
C PRO A 107 1.69 13.65 -16.99
N ALA A 108 0.76 14.59 -16.76
CA ALA A 108 -0.43 14.34 -15.94
C ALA A 108 -1.29 13.21 -16.51
N ALA A 109 -1.39 13.13 -17.84
CA ALA A 109 -2.12 12.08 -18.53
C ALA A 109 -1.53 10.68 -18.28
N TYR A 110 -0.20 10.52 -18.26
CA TYR A 110 0.42 9.23 -17.94
C TYR A 110 0.14 8.81 -16.49
N LEU A 111 0.20 9.74 -15.54
CA LEU A 111 -0.10 9.43 -14.14
C LEU A 111 -1.56 9.02 -13.96
N ALA A 112 -2.49 9.69 -14.63
CA ALA A 112 -3.91 9.32 -14.62
C ALA A 112 -4.14 7.92 -15.20
N ARG A 113 -3.50 7.59 -16.33
CA ARG A 113 -3.62 6.25 -16.93
C ARG A 113 -3.08 5.15 -16.03
N ALA A 114 -1.94 5.40 -15.36
CA ALA A 114 -1.41 4.47 -14.37
C ALA A 114 -2.41 4.22 -13.23
N GLN A 115 -3.06 5.27 -12.71
CA GLN A 115 -4.07 5.18 -11.64
C GLN A 115 -5.27 4.35 -12.07
N ILE A 116 -5.82 4.62 -13.25
CA ILE A 116 -6.95 3.87 -13.80
C ILE A 116 -6.58 2.38 -13.99
N ARG A 117 -5.40 2.07 -14.51
CA ARG A 117 -4.94 0.68 -14.69
C ARG A 117 -4.74 -0.07 -13.39
N MET A 118 -4.23 0.59 -12.35
CA MET A 118 -4.17 0.01 -10.99
C MET A 118 -5.57 -0.28 -10.47
N ALA A 119 -6.52 0.66 -10.64
CA ALA A 119 -7.91 0.44 -10.23
C ALA A 119 -8.59 -0.69 -11.02
N MET A 120 -8.29 -0.86 -12.31
CA MET A 120 -8.76 -1.98 -13.12
C MET A 120 -8.19 -3.31 -12.61
N ALA A 121 -6.89 -3.35 -12.31
CA ALA A 121 -6.21 -4.52 -11.76
C ALA A 121 -6.78 -4.94 -10.40
N GLU A 122 -7.16 -3.98 -9.55
CA GLU A 122 -7.79 -4.23 -8.25
C GLU A 122 -9.20 -4.81 -8.36
N ARG A 123 -9.94 -4.51 -9.44
CA ARG A 123 -11.30 -5.03 -9.66
C ARG A 123 -11.35 -6.44 -10.25
N ILE A 124 -10.23 -6.95 -10.77
CA ILE A 124 -10.12 -8.35 -11.17
C ILE A 124 -10.11 -9.18 -9.88
N ALA A 125 -11.26 -9.74 -9.53
CA ALA A 125 -11.51 -10.48 -8.29
C ALA A 125 -11.19 -11.98 -8.41
N ASP A 126 -11.21 -12.52 -9.63
CA ASP A 126 -10.95 -13.94 -9.85
C ASP A 126 -9.46 -14.25 -9.72
N ASP A 127 -9.16 -15.36 -9.05
CA ASP A 127 -7.78 -15.86 -8.84
C ASP A 127 -7.37 -16.91 -9.86
N ASP A 128 -8.15 -17.10 -10.93
CA ASP A 128 -7.79 -18.00 -12.01
C ASP A 128 -6.55 -17.52 -12.77
N GLU A 129 -5.92 -18.43 -13.51
CA GLU A 129 -4.67 -18.17 -14.21
C GLU A 129 -4.80 -17.03 -15.25
N TRP A 130 -5.94 -16.92 -15.92
CA TRP A 130 -6.19 -15.88 -16.92
C TRP A 130 -6.37 -14.51 -16.24
N ALA A 131 -7.13 -14.46 -15.16
CA ALA A 131 -7.35 -13.26 -14.36
C ALA A 131 -6.03 -12.75 -13.73
N ARG A 132 -5.19 -13.64 -13.19
CA ARG A 132 -3.85 -13.28 -12.70
C ARG A 132 -2.96 -12.69 -13.80
N ARG A 133 -2.94 -13.27 -15.00
CA ARG A 133 -2.19 -12.74 -16.15
C ARG A 133 -2.71 -11.39 -16.62
N ALA A 134 -4.02 -11.20 -16.67
CA ALA A 134 -4.64 -9.93 -17.03
C ALA A 134 -4.25 -8.83 -16.00
N LYS A 135 -4.32 -9.17 -14.71
CA LYS A 135 -3.89 -8.29 -13.62
C LYS A 135 -2.40 -7.94 -13.70
N ALA A 136 -1.53 -8.92 -13.92
CA ALA A 136 -0.10 -8.71 -14.13
C ALA A 136 0.17 -7.76 -15.32
N THR A 137 -0.56 -7.93 -16.42
CA THR A 137 -0.44 -7.08 -17.62
C THR A 137 -0.79 -5.62 -17.31
N LEU A 138 -1.91 -5.38 -16.62
CA LEU A 138 -2.30 -4.02 -16.20
C LEU A 138 -1.27 -3.36 -15.27
N LEU A 139 -0.70 -4.13 -14.34
CA LEU A 139 0.34 -3.62 -13.43
C LEU A 139 1.66 -3.28 -14.15
N ARG A 140 2.08 -4.09 -15.14
CA ARG A 140 3.24 -3.76 -16.00
C ARG A 140 2.99 -2.47 -16.79
N GLN A 141 1.82 -2.35 -17.40
CA GLN A 141 1.42 -1.15 -18.13
C GLN A 141 1.34 0.10 -17.22
N ALA A 142 0.85 -0.04 -16.00
CA ALA A 142 0.85 1.04 -15.01
C ALA A 142 2.28 1.43 -14.60
N ALA A 143 3.20 0.46 -14.47
CA ALA A 143 4.60 0.72 -14.19
C ALA A 143 5.28 1.51 -15.33
N ASP A 144 4.99 1.16 -16.58
CA ASP A 144 5.48 1.89 -17.76
C ASP A 144 4.99 3.34 -17.77
N ASP A 145 3.71 3.56 -17.46
CA ASP A 145 3.11 4.89 -17.38
C ASP A 145 3.71 5.73 -16.23
N VAL A 146 3.98 5.12 -15.07
CA VAL A 146 4.72 5.80 -13.98
C VAL A 146 6.13 6.17 -14.41
N GLY A 147 6.80 5.30 -15.16
CA GLY A 147 8.11 5.58 -15.77
C GLY A 147 8.05 6.77 -16.74
N ALA A 148 7.03 6.80 -17.61
CA ALA A 148 6.78 7.87 -18.57
C ALA A 148 6.49 9.22 -17.87
N TYR A 149 5.68 9.21 -16.80
CA TYR A 149 5.41 10.37 -15.95
C TYR A 149 6.70 10.91 -15.34
N ARG A 150 7.52 10.05 -14.72
CA ARG A 150 8.78 10.45 -14.07
C ARG A 150 9.72 11.16 -15.04
N GLN A 151 9.83 10.67 -16.27
CA GLN A 151 10.70 11.25 -17.30
C GLN A 151 10.22 12.63 -17.78
N ARG A 152 8.90 12.83 -17.89
CA ARG A 152 8.30 14.06 -18.46
C ARG A 152 8.04 15.15 -17.43
N ALA A 153 7.78 14.80 -16.18
CA ALA A 153 7.31 15.75 -15.16
C ALA A 153 8.40 16.67 -14.57
N GLY A 154 9.68 16.50 -14.95
CA GLY A 154 10.77 17.35 -14.43
C GLY A 154 10.88 17.32 -12.90
N LEU A 155 10.65 16.16 -12.29
CA LEU A 155 10.54 16.01 -10.85
C LEU A 155 11.84 16.34 -10.12
N ALA A 156 11.72 16.91 -8.91
CA ALA A 156 12.84 17.00 -7.98
C ALA A 156 13.38 15.60 -7.63
N PRO A 157 14.68 15.45 -7.28
CA PRO A 157 15.31 14.15 -7.02
C PRO A 157 14.56 13.26 -6.01
N ASP A 158 14.07 13.86 -4.92
CA ASP A 158 13.33 13.12 -3.88
C ASP A 158 12.01 12.56 -4.42
N SER A 159 11.27 13.36 -5.20
CA SER A 159 10.04 12.93 -5.85
C SER A 159 10.31 11.87 -6.92
N ALA A 160 11.38 12.02 -7.71
CA ALA A 160 11.77 11.04 -8.73
C ALA A 160 12.06 9.66 -8.10
N THR A 161 12.74 9.65 -6.93
CA THR A 161 13.03 8.43 -6.17
C THR A 161 11.74 7.73 -5.70
N PHE A 162 10.74 8.50 -5.28
CA PHE A 162 9.43 7.94 -4.90
C PHE A 162 8.74 7.24 -6.08
N PHE A 163 8.66 7.88 -7.24
CA PHE A 163 8.02 7.28 -8.42
C PHE A 163 8.80 6.10 -8.98
N GLU A 164 10.13 6.11 -8.87
CA GLU A 164 10.96 4.94 -9.19
C GLU A 164 10.67 3.75 -8.26
N ALA A 165 10.60 3.99 -6.95
CA ALA A 165 10.22 2.96 -6.00
C ALA A 165 8.81 2.41 -6.28
N ARG A 166 7.87 3.27 -6.67
CA ARG A 166 6.52 2.86 -7.07
C ARG A 166 6.53 2.02 -8.35
N GLN A 167 7.29 2.43 -9.36
CA GLN A 167 7.47 1.65 -10.60
C GLN A 167 8.00 0.26 -10.30
N HIS A 168 9.05 0.15 -9.46
CA HIS A 168 9.61 -1.15 -9.06
C HIS A 168 8.63 -2.01 -8.24
N ALA A 169 7.81 -1.40 -7.39
CA ALA A 169 6.78 -2.13 -6.64
C ALA A 169 5.74 -2.76 -7.59
N LEU A 170 5.23 -1.99 -8.55
CA LEU A 170 4.26 -2.48 -9.54
C LEU A 170 4.83 -3.64 -10.38
N LEU A 171 6.10 -3.55 -10.80
CA LEU A 171 6.75 -4.63 -11.55
C LEU A 171 6.90 -5.89 -10.71
N ARG A 172 7.27 -5.76 -9.43
CA ARG A 172 7.37 -6.90 -8.50
C ARG A 172 6.01 -7.57 -8.28
N ASP A 173 4.96 -6.77 -8.11
CA ASP A 173 3.61 -7.30 -7.91
C ASP A 173 3.10 -8.01 -9.18
N ALA A 174 3.43 -7.48 -10.36
CA ALA A 174 3.12 -8.14 -11.63
C ALA A 174 3.88 -9.47 -11.81
N GLU A 175 5.16 -9.51 -11.46
CA GLU A 175 5.99 -10.74 -11.50
C GLU A 175 5.49 -11.81 -10.52
N ALA A 176 4.99 -11.40 -9.35
CA ALA A 176 4.41 -12.33 -8.39
C ALA A 176 3.10 -12.97 -8.87
N LEU A 177 2.31 -12.28 -9.71
CA LEU A 177 1.04 -12.77 -10.25
C LEU A 177 1.21 -13.69 -11.46
N ASP A 178 2.22 -13.43 -12.27
CA ASP A 178 2.52 -14.14 -13.51
C ASP A 178 4.02 -14.45 -13.51
N PRO A 179 4.46 -15.41 -12.67
CA PRO A 179 5.85 -15.80 -12.61
C PRO A 179 6.27 -16.27 -14.00
N PRO A 180 7.50 -15.95 -14.44
CA PRO A 180 8.01 -16.49 -15.68
C PRO A 180 7.83 -18.01 -15.67
N PRO A 181 7.45 -18.64 -16.79
CA PRO A 181 7.35 -20.09 -16.84
C PRO A 181 8.64 -20.65 -16.26
N GLU A 182 8.53 -21.48 -15.21
CA GLU A 182 9.70 -22.16 -14.67
C GLU A 182 10.40 -22.77 -15.88
N LEU A 183 11.60 -22.24 -16.17
CA LEU A 183 12.42 -22.78 -17.24
C LEU A 183 12.51 -24.25 -16.90
N GLU A 184 11.95 -25.11 -17.77
CA GLU A 184 12.04 -26.55 -17.58
C GLU A 184 13.47 -26.83 -17.18
N PRO A 185 13.70 -27.48 -16.03
CA PRO A 185 15.02 -27.57 -15.44
C PRO A 185 15.95 -28.02 -16.55
N GLU A 186 16.91 -27.16 -16.92
CA GLU A 186 17.89 -27.50 -17.94
C GLU A 186 18.39 -28.90 -17.58
N PRO A 187 18.38 -29.85 -18.53
CA PRO A 187 18.63 -31.25 -18.25
C PRO A 187 19.87 -31.34 -17.37
N GLU A 188 19.67 -31.82 -16.15
CA GLU A 188 20.66 -31.72 -15.08
C GLU A 188 21.99 -32.21 -15.62
N PRO A 189 23.06 -31.38 -15.61
CA PRO A 189 24.36 -31.84 -16.09
C PRO A 189 24.72 -33.12 -15.32
N PRO A 190 25.29 -34.13 -16.00
CA PRO A 190 25.45 -35.46 -15.44
C PRO A 190 26.08 -35.40 -14.05
N ALA A 191 25.44 -36.05 -13.09
CA ALA A 191 25.75 -35.93 -11.66
C ALA A 191 27.27 -36.03 -11.40
N PRO A 192 27.89 -35.02 -10.75
CA PRO A 192 29.29 -35.11 -10.36
C PRO A 192 29.48 -36.20 -9.31
N GLU A 193 30.58 -36.95 -9.42
CA GLU A 193 30.91 -38.09 -8.56
C GLU A 193 30.77 -37.76 -7.05
N PRO A 194 30.21 -38.69 -6.25
CA PRO A 194 29.89 -38.43 -4.85
C PRO A 194 31.15 -38.12 -4.03
N ARG A 195 31.21 -36.91 -3.48
CA ARG A 195 32.21 -36.54 -2.47
C ARG A 195 31.72 -36.94 -1.07
N PRO A 196 32.61 -37.40 -0.18
CA PRO A 196 32.24 -37.88 1.16
C PRO A 196 31.62 -36.76 2.01
N ILE A 197 30.43 -37.02 2.53
CA ILE A 197 29.65 -36.11 3.39
C ILE A 197 30.27 -36.10 4.79
N VAL A 198 30.72 -34.94 5.24
CA VAL A 198 31.13 -34.70 6.63
C VAL A 198 29.89 -34.33 7.43
N VAL A 199 29.52 -35.20 8.37
CA VAL A 199 28.36 -35.02 9.26
C VAL A 199 28.77 -34.11 10.43
N GLU A 200 28.23 -32.90 10.48
CA GLU A 200 28.38 -32.02 11.66
C GLU A 200 27.40 -32.42 12.78
N PRO A 201 27.82 -32.32 14.06
CA PRO A 201 27.02 -32.75 15.19
C PRO A 201 25.89 -31.76 15.55
N PRO A 202 24.78 -32.25 16.12
CA PRO A 202 23.60 -31.44 16.43
C PRO A 202 23.83 -30.50 17.62
N VAL A 203 23.56 -29.20 17.41
CA VAL A 203 23.60 -28.16 18.44
C VAL A 203 22.36 -28.26 19.34
N ARG A 204 22.57 -28.46 20.65
CA ARG A 204 21.51 -28.48 21.67
C ARG A 204 20.83 -27.10 21.80
N ALA A 205 19.57 -27.00 21.36
CA ALA A 205 18.70 -25.85 21.60
C ALA A 205 18.16 -25.88 23.05
N GLY A 206 18.83 -25.18 23.97
CA GLY A 206 18.34 -24.96 25.33
C GLY A 206 17.36 -23.78 25.43
N ARG A 207 16.61 -23.72 26.55
CA ARG A 207 15.62 -22.74 27.09
C ARG A 207 15.53 -21.31 26.52
N ASP A 208 16.54 -20.80 25.85
CA ASP A 208 16.57 -19.51 25.17
C ASP A 208 15.55 -19.37 24.03
N ALA A 209 15.12 -20.48 23.44
CA ALA A 209 14.19 -20.46 22.32
C ALA A 209 12.80 -19.92 22.72
N ASP A 210 12.31 -20.28 23.91
CA ASP A 210 10.97 -19.88 24.37
C ASP A 210 10.90 -18.40 24.76
N HIS A 211 11.93 -17.85 25.42
CA HIS A 211 11.98 -16.42 25.72
C HIS A 211 12.09 -15.55 24.47
N ARG A 212 12.83 -16.02 23.44
CA ARG A 212 12.90 -15.33 22.14
C ARG A 212 11.57 -15.40 21.38
N ARG A 213 10.76 -16.43 21.60
CA ARG A 213 9.44 -16.58 20.97
C ARG A 213 8.42 -15.60 21.57
N ARG A 214 8.38 -15.46 22.91
CA ARG A 214 7.47 -14.52 23.59
C ARG A 214 7.81 -13.05 23.31
N SER A 215 9.08 -12.68 23.34
CA SER A 215 9.51 -11.31 23.02
C SER A 215 9.20 -10.91 21.58
N ARG A 216 9.35 -11.82 20.61
CA ARG A 216 8.94 -11.58 19.21
C ARG A 216 7.44 -11.38 19.05
N ALA A 217 6.63 -12.14 19.79
CA ALA A 217 5.17 -12.00 19.72
C ALA A 217 4.71 -10.62 20.22
N LEU A 218 5.25 -10.15 21.35
CA LEU A 218 4.90 -8.83 21.92
C LEU A 218 5.35 -7.67 21.02
N TRP A 219 6.53 -7.77 20.40
CA TRP A 219 7.00 -6.77 19.43
C TRP A 219 6.14 -6.73 18.17
N GLY A 220 5.79 -7.91 17.62
CA GLY A 220 4.93 -8.01 16.44
C GLY A 220 3.55 -7.40 16.66
N SER A 221 2.92 -7.68 17.81
CA SER A 221 1.61 -7.12 18.15
C SER A 221 1.64 -5.61 18.39
N GLY A 222 2.69 -5.09 19.04
CA GLY A 222 2.83 -3.66 19.31
C GLY A 222 2.97 -2.82 18.04
N ILE A 223 3.77 -3.30 17.07
CA ILE A 223 3.95 -2.65 15.76
C ILE A 223 2.63 -2.69 14.96
N ALA A 224 1.96 -3.84 14.90
CA ALA A 224 0.71 -3.98 14.16
C ALA A 224 -0.39 -3.05 14.70
N LEU A 225 -0.54 -2.96 16.03
CA LEU A 225 -1.51 -2.07 16.67
C LEU A 225 -1.17 -0.58 16.46
N GLY A 226 0.12 -0.22 16.54
CA GLY A 226 0.59 1.14 16.30
C GLY A 226 0.33 1.60 14.85
N LEU A 227 0.63 0.74 13.87
CA LEU A 227 0.35 1.02 12.45
C LEU A 227 -1.16 1.07 12.17
N GLY A 228 -1.95 0.17 12.75
CA GLY A 228 -3.41 0.18 12.63
C GLY A 228 -4.03 1.47 13.20
N GLY A 229 -3.53 1.95 14.35
CA GLY A 229 -3.96 3.23 14.92
C GLY A 229 -3.63 4.42 14.02
N ALA A 230 -2.45 4.46 13.42
CA ALA A 230 -2.05 5.51 12.49
C ALA A 230 -2.88 5.50 11.19
N ALA A 231 -3.16 4.32 10.63
CA ALA A 231 -4.00 4.17 9.44
C ALA A 231 -5.45 4.61 9.71
N LEU A 232 -6.02 4.25 10.85
CA LEU A 232 -7.35 4.72 11.27
C LEU A 232 -7.38 6.23 11.51
N ALA A 233 -6.31 6.81 12.06
CA ALA A 233 -6.21 8.26 12.20
C ALA A 233 -6.23 8.96 10.83
N ALA A 234 -5.47 8.44 9.85
CA ALA A 234 -5.46 8.96 8.49
C ALA A 234 -6.83 8.86 7.81
N GLY A 235 -7.54 7.73 7.95
CA GLY A 235 -8.91 7.57 7.44
C GLY A 235 -9.98 8.37 8.19
N GLY A 236 -9.65 8.87 9.39
CA GLY A 236 -10.53 9.71 10.20
C GLY A 236 -10.66 11.15 9.70
N PHE A 237 -9.83 11.58 8.76
CA PHE A 237 -9.90 12.91 8.15
C PHE A 237 -10.46 12.80 6.73
N GLY A 238 -11.65 13.37 6.51
CA GLY A 238 -12.21 13.53 5.17
C GLY A 238 -12.06 14.96 4.68
N ILE A 239 -11.89 15.13 3.37
CA ILE A 239 -12.02 16.43 2.72
C ILE A 239 -13.49 16.59 2.31
N GLU A 240 -14.19 17.54 2.92
CA GLU A 240 -15.50 17.98 2.44
C GLU A 240 -15.30 19.23 1.58
N GLN A 241 -15.74 19.17 0.32
CA GLN A 241 -15.85 20.36 -0.51
C GLN A 241 -17.24 20.98 -0.30
N ALA A 242 -17.26 22.23 0.13
CA ALA A 242 -18.49 23.02 0.21
C ALA A 242 -18.42 24.12 -0.84
N CYS A 243 -19.30 24.05 -1.83
CA CYS A 243 -19.49 25.10 -2.82
C CYS A 243 -20.64 26.01 -2.34
N GLY A 244 -20.44 27.33 -2.48
CA GLY A 244 -21.49 28.30 -2.12
C GLY A 244 -22.69 28.19 -3.07
N PRO A 245 -23.87 28.71 -2.67
CA PRO A 245 -25.09 28.65 -3.48
C PRO A 245 -25.02 29.47 -4.78
N ASP A 246 -24.07 30.41 -4.91
CA ASP A 246 -23.98 31.36 -6.03
C ASP A 246 -22.72 31.16 -6.90
N ASP A 247 -22.38 29.92 -7.27
CA ASP A 247 -21.19 29.59 -8.09
C ASP A 247 -19.85 30.14 -7.54
N GLY A 248 -19.80 30.43 -6.25
CA GLY A 248 -18.57 30.87 -5.58
C GLY A 248 -17.52 29.75 -5.49
N PRO A 249 -16.23 30.10 -5.33
CA PRO A 249 -15.14 29.13 -5.30
C PRO A 249 -15.38 28.08 -4.21
N CYS A 250 -15.37 26.81 -4.60
CA CYS A 250 -15.53 25.70 -3.67
C CYS A 250 -14.40 25.70 -2.63
N ARG A 251 -14.77 25.66 -1.36
CA ARG A 251 -13.80 25.58 -0.26
C ARG A 251 -13.69 24.13 0.21
N ALA A 252 -12.48 23.58 0.15
CA ALA A 252 -12.17 22.31 0.76
C ALA A 252 -11.93 22.52 2.27
N ARG A 253 -12.65 21.78 3.12
CA ARG A 253 -12.41 21.74 4.56
C ARG A 253 -12.09 20.32 5.01
N TRP A 254 -11.11 20.19 5.88
CA TRP A 254 -10.85 18.93 6.56
C TRP A 254 -11.86 18.75 7.69
N ARG A 255 -12.61 17.65 7.66
CA ARG A 255 -13.53 17.29 8.74
C ARG A 255 -13.06 16.02 9.42
N ALA A 256 -12.75 16.16 10.70
CA ALA A 256 -12.52 15.03 11.58
C ALA A 256 -13.82 14.22 11.75
N ARG A 257 -13.74 12.90 11.56
CA ARG A 257 -14.80 11.96 11.84
C ARG A 257 -14.57 11.35 13.23
N PRO A 258 -15.31 11.79 14.27
CA PRO A 258 -15.04 11.38 15.66
C PRO A 258 -15.13 9.86 15.88
N ALA A 259 -15.92 9.16 15.06
CA ALA A 259 -16.04 7.70 15.07
C ALA A 259 -14.71 6.96 14.84
N TYR A 260 -13.75 7.57 14.12
CA TYR A 260 -12.45 6.95 13.83
C TYR A 260 -11.33 7.46 14.72
N LEU A 261 -11.47 8.67 15.28
CA LEU A 261 -10.44 9.26 16.14
C LEU A 261 -10.31 8.56 17.50
N ALA A 262 -11.43 8.24 18.15
CA ALA A 262 -11.40 7.52 19.43
C ALA A 262 -10.71 6.15 19.34
N PRO A 263 -11.06 5.25 18.38
CA PRO A 263 -10.35 3.98 18.23
C PRO A 263 -8.90 4.15 17.75
N ALA A 264 -8.60 5.14 16.91
CA ALA A 264 -7.22 5.42 16.48
C ALA A 264 -6.31 5.78 17.67
N VAL A 265 -6.78 6.66 18.57
CA VAL A 265 -6.05 7.03 19.79
C VAL A 265 -5.87 5.82 20.71
N ALA A 266 -6.91 5.02 20.90
CA ALA A 266 -6.85 3.82 21.74
C ALA A 266 -5.84 2.79 21.22
N LEU A 267 -5.85 2.50 19.91
CA LEU A 267 -4.91 1.57 19.28
C LEU A 267 -3.47 2.07 19.32
N THR A 268 -3.27 3.37 19.10
CA THR A 268 -1.93 3.99 19.20
C THR A 268 -1.40 3.89 20.63
N ALA A 269 -2.24 4.15 21.64
CA ALA A 269 -1.87 4.02 23.05
C ALA A 269 -1.54 2.57 23.43
N LEU A 270 -2.36 1.60 22.98
CA LEU A 270 -2.12 0.17 23.22
C LEU A 270 -0.85 -0.34 22.52
N GLY A 271 -0.61 0.07 21.27
CA GLY A 271 0.62 -0.25 20.55
C GLY A 271 1.86 0.29 21.26
N THR A 272 1.80 1.55 21.71
CA THR A 272 2.89 2.18 22.47
C THR A 272 3.15 1.47 23.80
N ALA A 273 2.09 1.14 24.56
CA ALA A 273 2.22 0.40 25.81
C ALA A 273 2.82 -1.00 25.60
N SER A 274 2.42 -1.70 24.52
CA SER A 274 2.95 -3.03 24.17
C SER A 274 4.44 -2.98 23.82
N ILE A 275 4.89 -1.95 23.09
CA ILE A 275 6.31 -1.72 22.80
C ILE A 275 7.09 -1.45 24.09
N VAL A 276 6.56 -0.59 24.99
CA VAL A 276 7.21 -0.30 26.27
C VAL A 276 7.35 -1.56 27.12
N LEU A 277 6.30 -2.36 27.25
CA LEU A 277 6.35 -3.64 27.98
C LEU A 277 7.35 -4.63 27.36
N GLY A 278 7.38 -4.74 26.03
CA GLY A 278 8.33 -5.59 25.31
C GLY A 278 9.78 -5.14 25.43
N VAL A 279 10.02 -3.84 25.67
CA VAL A 279 11.35 -3.28 25.96
C VAL A 279 11.75 -3.57 27.40
N LEU A 280 10.82 -3.41 28.36
CA LEU A 280 11.07 -3.68 29.79
C LEU A 280 11.34 -5.17 30.07
N ASP A 281 10.73 -6.09 29.31
CA ASP A 281 10.90 -7.54 29.47
C ASP A 281 12.11 -8.11 28.70
N ALA A 282 12.91 -7.26 28.03
CA ALA A 282 14.05 -7.71 27.23
C ALA A 282 15.23 -8.16 28.14
N PRO A 283 15.60 -9.45 28.15
CA PRO A 283 16.71 -9.95 28.97
C PRO A 283 18.03 -9.41 28.42
N GLY A 284 18.56 -8.39 29.09
CA GLY A 284 19.75 -7.66 28.64
C GLY A 284 19.92 -6.27 29.25
N LEU A 285 18.88 -5.72 29.89
CA LEU A 285 18.95 -4.44 30.60
C LEU A 285 19.56 -4.52 32.01
N ASP A 286 19.67 -5.73 32.59
CA ASP A 286 20.25 -5.93 33.94
C ASP A 286 21.75 -5.70 34.03
N ARG A 287 22.45 -5.52 32.90
CA ARG A 287 23.84 -5.06 32.91
C ARG A 287 23.87 -3.59 32.52
N PRO A 288 24.16 -2.67 33.46
CA PRO A 288 24.20 -1.24 33.21
C PRO A 288 25.41 -0.92 32.33
N SER A 289 25.29 -1.14 31.03
CA SER A 289 26.16 -0.47 30.06
C SER A 289 25.50 0.88 29.74
N ALA A 290 26.25 1.98 29.90
CA ALA A 290 25.75 3.33 29.63
C ALA A 290 25.17 3.49 28.19
N ARG A 291 25.58 2.62 27.26
CA ARG A 291 25.08 2.56 25.88
C ARG A 291 23.70 1.88 25.76
N GLY A 292 23.34 0.98 26.67
CA GLY A 292 22.01 0.35 26.70
C GLY A 292 20.92 1.29 27.21
N ALA A 293 21.22 2.03 28.27
CA ALA A 293 20.30 3.00 28.86
C ALA A 293 19.96 4.17 27.91
N THR A 294 20.96 4.68 27.18
CA THR A 294 20.79 5.79 26.22
C THR A 294 19.97 5.38 24.99
N ARG A 295 20.13 4.16 24.49
CA ARG A 295 19.34 3.63 23.35
C ARG A 295 17.88 3.34 23.71
N THR A 296 17.66 2.83 24.92
CA THR A 296 16.31 2.54 25.41
C THR A 296 15.56 3.83 25.72
N GLY A 297 16.24 4.81 26.33
CA GLY A 297 15.69 6.13 26.58
C GLY A 297 15.32 6.88 25.30
N THR A 298 16.15 6.82 24.26
CA THR A 298 15.86 7.49 22.97
C THR A 298 14.68 6.88 22.22
N LEU A 299 14.52 5.55 22.24
CA LEU A 299 13.35 4.90 21.64
C LEU A 299 12.05 5.22 22.40
N VAL A 300 12.09 5.23 23.74
CA VAL A 300 10.92 5.56 24.56
C VAL A 300 10.54 7.04 24.42
N LEU A 301 11.51 7.95 24.44
CA LEU A 301 11.29 9.39 24.22
C LEU A 301 10.80 9.70 22.79
N GLY A 302 11.36 9.03 21.78
CA GLY A 302 10.92 9.19 20.39
C GLY A 302 9.48 8.70 20.17
N GLY A 303 9.14 7.54 20.74
CA GLY A 303 7.77 7.00 20.68
C GLY A 303 6.75 7.87 21.41
N THR A 304 7.10 8.38 22.60
CA THR A 304 6.22 9.29 23.35
C THR A 304 6.06 10.65 22.67
N ALA A 305 7.12 11.21 22.09
CA ALA A 305 7.05 12.47 21.33
C ALA A 305 6.17 12.33 20.08
N ALA A 306 6.28 11.22 19.33
CA ALA A 306 5.43 10.95 18.18
C ALA A 306 3.95 10.81 18.56
N ALA A 307 3.65 10.08 19.64
CA ALA A 307 2.30 9.95 20.16
C ALA A 307 1.72 11.29 20.63
N LEU A 308 2.51 12.12 21.32
CA LEU A 308 2.10 13.46 21.72
C LEU A 308 1.83 14.36 20.51
N GLY A 309 2.66 14.26 19.45
CA GLY A 309 2.47 15.02 18.21
C GLY A 309 1.13 14.72 17.54
N VAL A 310 0.75 13.45 17.46
CA VAL A 310 -0.55 13.01 16.90
C VAL A 310 -1.72 13.53 17.73
N VAL A 311 -1.63 13.44 19.06
CA VAL A 311 -2.67 13.94 19.97
C VAL A 311 -2.79 15.46 19.90
N THR A 312 -1.67 16.17 19.84
CA THR A 312 -1.64 17.64 19.77
C THR A 312 -2.17 18.13 18.42
N ALA A 313 -1.85 17.46 17.32
CA ALA A 313 -2.40 17.75 16.00
C ALA A 313 -3.92 17.52 15.93
N ALA A 314 -4.41 16.43 16.55
CA ALA A 314 -5.85 16.17 16.64
C ALA A 314 -6.61 17.21 17.48
N VAL A 315 -6.02 17.66 18.60
CA VAL A 315 -6.63 18.67 19.48
C VAL A 315 -6.54 20.08 18.88
N ALA A 316 -5.42 20.43 18.24
CA ALA A 316 -5.23 21.73 17.60
C ALA A 316 -6.03 21.87 16.29
N GLY A 317 -6.10 20.79 15.49
CA GLY A 317 -6.91 20.74 14.27
C GLY A 317 -8.41 20.86 14.52
N GLY A 318 -8.89 20.48 15.72
CA GLY A 318 -10.28 20.68 16.13
C GLY A 318 -10.65 22.13 16.49
N ARG A 319 -9.68 23.05 16.61
CA ARG A 319 -9.91 24.44 17.07
C ARG A 319 -9.50 25.54 16.08
N MET A 320 -8.86 25.22 14.96
CA MET A 320 -8.46 26.24 13.98
C MET A 320 -9.54 26.43 12.89
N PHE A 321 -10.44 27.37 13.14
CA PHE A 321 -11.29 27.99 12.13
C PHE A 321 -10.61 29.28 11.65
N ALA A 322 -10.00 29.24 10.47
CA ALA A 322 -9.60 30.47 9.78
C ALA A 322 -10.22 30.45 8.38
N PRO A 323 -10.99 31.47 7.97
CA PRO A 323 -11.41 31.61 6.59
C PRO A 323 -10.17 31.91 5.74
N ALA A 324 -9.74 30.95 4.92
CA ALA A 324 -8.70 31.19 3.92
C ALA A 324 -9.35 31.78 2.67
N ASP A 325 -8.92 32.97 2.29
CA ASP A 325 -9.18 33.57 0.98
C ASP A 325 -8.29 32.86 -0.05
N PRO A 326 -8.83 32.33 -1.17
CA PRO A 326 -8.04 31.65 -2.20
C PRO A 326 -6.92 32.51 -2.83
N SER A 327 -6.90 33.83 -2.62
CA SER A 327 -5.78 34.69 -3.03
C SER A 327 -4.69 34.91 -1.98
N ASP A 328 -4.82 34.35 -0.76
CA ASP A 328 -3.85 34.54 0.31
C ASP A 328 -2.88 33.35 0.39
N ASP A 329 -1.75 33.47 -0.32
CA ASP A 329 -0.64 32.50 -0.38
C ASP A 329 -0.11 32.10 1.01
N ARG A 330 -0.35 32.92 2.04
CA ARG A 330 0.06 32.62 3.42
C ARG A 330 -0.76 31.50 4.07
N GLY A 331 -2.04 31.35 3.72
CA GLY A 331 -2.91 30.29 4.24
C GLY A 331 -2.58 28.92 3.67
N LEU A 332 -2.32 28.85 2.36
CA LEU A 332 -1.81 27.65 1.68
C LEU A 332 -0.39 27.31 2.17
N GLY A 333 0.44 28.33 2.37
CA GLY A 333 1.78 28.18 2.96
C GLY A 333 1.75 27.59 4.37
N LEU A 334 0.79 27.94 5.22
CA LEU A 334 0.69 27.41 6.59
C LEU A 334 0.16 25.97 6.63
N THR A 335 -0.75 25.63 5.71
CA THR A 335 -1.28 24.27 5.56
C THR A 335 -0.22 23.33 4.97
N ALA A 336 0.52 23.81 3.97
CA ALA A 336 1.70 23.13 3.42
C ALA A 336 2.84 23.06 4.46
N ALA A 337 3.03 24.08 5.30
CA ALA A 337 4.04 24.07 6.37
C ALA A 337 3.68 23.08 7.48
N LEU A 338 2.40 22.89 7.81
CA LEU A 338 1.96 21.87 8.76
C LEU A 338 1.99 20.45 8.16
N GLY A 339 1.63 20.31 6.88
CA GLY A 339 1.83 19.08 6.11
C GLY A 339 3.31 18.70 6.01
N ASN A 340 4.18 19.68 5.75
CA ASN A 340 5.63 19.50 5.72
C ASN A 340 6.24 19.34 7.12
N ALA A 341 5.69 19.96 8.16
CA ALA A 341 6.14 19.77 9.56
C ALA A 341 5.79 18.36 10.07
N SER A 342 4.60 17.86 9.71
CA SER A 342 4.22 16.47 10.01
C SER A 342 5.05 15.48 9.17
N ALA A 343 5.20 15.71 7.86
CA ALA A 343 6.05 14.90 7.00
C ALA A 343 7.53 14.92 7.41
N SER A 344 8.07 16.07 7.84
CA SER A 344 9.45 16.18 8.34
C SER A 344 9.62 15.53 9.72
N SER A 345 8.60 15.57 10.57
CA SER A 345 8.61 14.80 11.83
C SER A 345 8.70 13.29 11.56
N PHE A 346 7.98 12.80 10.54
CA PHE A 346 8.12 11.42 10.06
C PHE A 346 9.47 11.16 9.39
N ALA A 347 9.97 12.10 8.59
CA ALA A 347 11.26 11.99 7.91
C ALA A 347 12.47 12.05 8.85
N VAL A 348 12.34 12.61 10.06
CA VAL A 348 13.37 12.56 11.12
C VAL A 348 13.20 11.31 11.99
N ALA A 349 11.96 10.88 12.25
CA ALA A 349 11.69 9.69 13.06
C ALA A 349 12.10 8.37 12.36
N LEU A 350 11.88 8.24 11.05
CA LEU A 350 12.19 7.05 10.27
C LEU A 350 13.70 6.72 10.22
N PRO A 351 14.62 7.68 9.94
CA PRO A 351 16.05 7.45 9.99
C PRO A 351 16.56 7.11 11.39
N LEU A 352 15.97 7.70 12.45
CA LEU A 352 16.35 7.38 13.83
C LEU A 352 15.89 5.97 14.23
N LEU A 353 14.70 5.54 13.81
CA LEU A 353 14.21 4.17 13.97
C LEU A 353 15.05 3.17 13.16
N SER A 354 15.39 3.52 11.91
CA SER A 354 16.26 2.72 11.03
C SER A 354 17.68 2.59 11.59
N ALA A 355 18.28 3.67 12.05
CA ALA A 355 19.60 3.69 12.68
C ALA A 355 19.61 2.89 13.99
N GLY A 356 18.54 2.97 14.78
CA GLY A 356 18.33 2.13 15.96
C GLY A 356 18.27 0.64 15.60
N LEU A 357 17.51 0.29 14.55
CA LEU A 357 17.34 -1.09 14.07
C LEU A 357 18.65 -1.67 13.51
N THR A 358 19.38 -0.91 12.68
CA THR A 358 20.66 -1.33 12.09
C THR A 358 21.76 -1.46 13.15
N ALA A 359 21.85 -0.53 14.09
CA ALA A 359 22.79 -0.64 15.21
C ALA A 359 22.48 -1.85 16.12
N TRP A 360 21.20 -2.23 16.23
CA TRP A 360 20.77 -3.42 16.97
C TRP A 360 21.09 -4.72 16.23
N LEU A 361 20.83 -4.77 14.92
CA LEU A 361 21.17 -5.93 14.08
C LEU A 361 22.69 -6.14 13.96
N GLY A 362 23.48 -5.06 13.88
CA GLY A 362 24.94 -5.11 13.86
C GLY A 362 25.52 -5.69 15.15
N ALA A 363 24.96 -5.32 16.31
CA ALA A 363 25.37 -5.86 17.62
C ALA A 363 25.11 -7.37 17.77
N ARG A 364 24.21 -7.96 16.97
CA ARG A 364 23.93 -9.40 16.95
C ARG A 364 24.87 -10.22 16.06
N ARG A 365 25.59 -9.58 15.13
CA ARG A 365 26.48 -10.26 14.17
C ARG A 365 27.92 -10.36 14.62
N SER A 366 28.32 -9.69 15.70
CA SER A 366 29.64 -9.89 16.27
C SER A 366 29.67 -11.21 17.05
N PRO A 367 30.37 -12.26 16.57
CA PRO A 367 30.62 -13.42 17.41
C PRO A 367 31.41 -12.98 18.65
N PRO A 368 31.27 -13.66 19.80
CA PRO A 368 32.11 -13.42 20.97
C PRO A 368 33.55 -13.86 20.70
N SER A 369 34.27 -13.09 19.90
CA SER A 369 35.70 -13.24 19.65
C SER A 369 36.46 -12.69 20.86
N GLY A 370 36.60 -13.50 21.91
CA GLY A 370 37.40 -13.11 23.07
C GLY A 370 37.64 -14.19 24.12
N HIS A 371 36.74 -15.16 24.30
CA HIS A 371 36.89 -16.14 25.38
C HIS A 371 37.42 -17.52 24.96
N LEU A 372 37.31 -17.91 23.68
CA LEU A 372 37.82 -19.20 23.23
C LEU A 372 39.35 -19.21 23.02
N ALA A 373 39.96 -18.08 22.66
CA ALA A 373 41.42 -17.99 22.54
C ALA A 373 42.15 -18.11 23.90
N ALA A 374 41.53 -17.61 24.98
CA ALA A 374 42.12 -17.67 26.32
C ALA A 374 42.06 -19.07 26.97
N LEU A 375 41.15 -19.95 26.53
CA LEU A 375 41.05 -21.32 27.03
C LEU A 375 42.00 -22.29 26.30
N VAL A 376 42.30 -22.04 25.02
CA VAL A 376 43.28 -22.85 24.27
C VAL A 376 44.72 -22.57 24.73
N GLN A 377 45.01 -21.35 25.19
CA GLN A 377 46.35 -21.00 25.68
C GLN A 377 46.65 -21.49 27.11
N ARG A 378 45.65 -22.00 27.84
CA ARG A 378 45.81 -22.53 29.21
C ARG A 378 45.91 -24.07 29.26
N SER A 379 45.87 -24.72 28.10
CA SER A 379 45.94 -26.18 27.94
C SER A 379 47.18 -26.66 27.17
N ARG A 380 48.11 -25.74 26.89
CA ARG A 380 49.51 -26.02 26.58
C ARG A 380 50.35 -25.53 27.74
#